data_AF-A0A7W0NB69-F1
#
_entry.id   AF-A0A7W0NB69-F1
#
_cell.length_a   1.000
_cell.length_b   1.000
_cell.length_c   1.000
_cell.angle_alpha   90.00
_cell.angle_beta   90.00
_cell.angle_gamma   90.00
#
_symmetry.space_group_name_H-M   'P 1'
#
loop_
_entity.id
_entity.type
_entity.pdbx_description
1 polymer ?
#
loop_
_entity_poly.entity_id
_entity_poly.type
_entity_poly.pdbx_seq_one_letter_code
_entity_poly.pdbx_strand_id
1 'polypeptide(L)'
;MIFDLIIIGAGPAGISAAYESQKLNLNYLVLEKNLIGSTIYQYPVGLTVFSTVNELELVPNTLFPARDKPTREELLSYYTRFVLNNNLNVQWEEAVETVKNLGANHFLIKTAKGEYETQKVLFAFGAMQYPRHLGVKGEDLPKVHHLFRETYPYVKKHALVVGGGNSAGEAALFLAEEGAYATLATFRKDWEETDPKQGCIKHWVKEPLEAQLEKNCLDVFFLGSVVEIREKEIVLESESGAIEILPNDVVFILVGSDADLTMLENLGVAIKDSKYGQIPVYDEETFETNVHGIYVVGHFTEARHIAGAIEVPKKIVPKIAATFERAKSV
;
A
#
# COMPACT_ATOMS: atom_id res chain seq x y z
N MET A 1 8.88 -2.50 -31.39
CA MET A 1 9.63 -3.59 -30.71
C MET A 1 8.72 -4.08 -29.62
N ILE A 2 8.48 -5.40 -29.54
CA ILE A 2 7.59 -5.99 -28.52
C ILE A 2 8.41 -6.37 -27.29
N PHE A 3 7.93 -6.00 -26.10
CA PHE A 3 8.52 -6.45 -24.84
C PHE A 3 8.12 -7.90 -24.55
N ASP A 4 8.98 -8.64 -23.87
CA ASP A 4 8.61 -9.93 -23.28
C ASP A 4 7.62 -9.70 -22.13
N LEU A 5 7.92 -8.73 -21.26
CA LEU A 5 7.15 -8.44 -20.05
C LEU A 5 7.08 -6.93 -19.76
N ILE A 6 5.86 -6.40 -19.59
CA ILE A 6 5.66 -5.08 -18.99
C ILE A 6 5.17 -5.25 -17.55
N ILE A 7 5.80 -4.53 -16.63
CA ILE A 7 5.49 -4.54 -15.21
C ILE A 7 4.84 -3.19 -14.88
N ILE A 8 3.66 -3.21 -14.26
CA ILE A 8 2.89 -2.00 -13.95
C ILE A 8 3.01 -1.72 -12.45
N GLY A 9 3.77 -0.70 -12.08
CA GLY A 9 4.09 -0.29 -10.71
C GLY A 9 5.55 -0.52 -10.33
N ALA A 10 6.21 0.48 -9.74
CA ALA A 10 7.58 0.42 -9.22
C ALA A 10 7.62 0.48 -7.68
N GLY A 11 6.66 -0.21 -7.04
CA GLY A 11 6.78 -0.60 -5.64
C GLY A 11 7.74 -1.78 -5.43
N PRO A 12 7.91 -2.28 -4.20
CA PRO A 12 8.83 -3.37 -3.89
C PRO A 12 8.66 -4.62 -4.78
N ALA A 13 7.42 -5.02 -5.09
CA ALA A 13 7.15 -6.12 -6.01
C ALA A 13 7.61 -5.84 -7.44
N GLY A 14 7.32 -4.66 -7.97
CA GLY A 14 7.71 -4.27 -9.31
C GLY A 14 9.21 -4.16 -9.50
N ILE A 15 9.91 -3.60 -8.50
CA ILE A 15 11.37 -3.50 -8.52
C ILE A 15 12.01 -4.89 -8.43
N SER A 16 11.49 -5.77 -7.56
CA SER A 16 11.96 -7.15 -7.49
C SER A 16 11.73 -7.89 -8.81
N ALA A 17 10.55 -7.74 -9.42
CA ALA A 17 10.25 -8.34 -10.72
C ALA A 17 11.20 -7.85 -11.82
N ALA A 18 11.45 -6.54 -11.88
CA ALA A 18 12.37 -5.94 -12.83
C ALA A 18 13.79 -6.50 -12.71
N TYR A 19 14.28 -6.66 -11.47
CA TYR A 19 15.60 -7.21 -11.22
C TYR A 19 15.71 -8.67 -11.68
N GLU A 20 14.70 -9.49 -11.41
CA GLU A 20 14.68 -10.88 -11.86
C GLU A 20 14.51 -10.98 -13.39
N SER A 21 13.73 -10.09 -14.00
CA SER A 21 13.61 -10.01 -15.46
C SER A 21 14.93 -9.66 -16.13
N GLN A 22 15.70 -8.73 -15.54
CA GLN A 22 17.04 -8.37 -16.01
C GLN A 22 18.02 -9.55 -15.91
N LYS A 23 18.04 -10.27 -14.77
CA LYS A 23 18.91 -11.45 -14.58
C LYS A 23 18.66 -12.55 -15.62
N LEU A 24 17.44 -12.64 -16.12
CA LEU A 24 17.02 -13.60 -17.14
C LEU A 24 17.13 -13.04 -18.56
N ASN A 25 17.68 -11.84 -18.76
CA ASN A 25 17.78 -11.16 -20.06
C ASN A 25 16.43 -11.06 -20.79
N LEU A 26 15.32 -10.83 -20.06
CA LEU A 26 14.05 -10.51 -20.69
C LEU A 26 14.09 -9.07 -21.24
N ASN A 27 13.46 -8.84 -22.38
CA ASN A 27 13.17 -7.49 -22.83
C ASN A 27 11.97 -6.97 -22.02
N TYR A 28 12.24 -6.25 -20.92
CA TYR A 28 11.19 -5.79 -20.00
C TYR A 28 11.16 -4.27 -19.86
N LEU A 29 10.02 -3.76 -19.37
CA LEU A 29 9.83 -2.35 -19.01
C LEU A 29 8.93 -2.25 -17.77
N VAL A 30 9.31 -1.41 -16.81
CA VAL A 30 8.44 -1.02 -15.69
C VAL A 30 7.82 0.35 -15.96
N LEU A 31 6.50 0.47 -15.79
CA LEU A 31 5.75 1.72 -15.87
C LEU A 31 5.20 2.08 -14.48
N GLU A 32 5.59 3.22 -13.93
CA GLU A 32 5.17 3.74 -12.63
C GLU A 32 4.48 5.09 -12.76
N LYS A 33 3.29 5.21 -12.18
CA LYS A 33 2.48 6.42 -12.24
C LYS A 33 3.15 7.62 -11.57
N ASN A 34 3.80 7.42 -10.43
CA ASN A 34 4.36 8.48 -9.59
C ASN A 34 5.88 8.31 -9.43
N LEU A 35 6.34 8.02 -8.22
CA LEU A 35 7.74 7.86 -7.85
C LEU A 35 8.05 6.38 -7.61
N ILE A 36 9.32 6.01 -7.79
CA ILE A 36 9.84 4.71 -7.32
C ILE A 36 9.52 4.58 -5.82
N GLY A 37 8.86 3.49 -5.42
CA GLY A 37 8.42 3.30 -4.03
C GLY A 37 7.31 4.25 -3.58
N SER A 38 6.42 4.72 -4.46
CA SER A 38 5.39 5.73 -4.16
C SER A 38 4.54 5.44 -2.91
N THR A 39 4.19 4.18 -2.63
CA THR A 39 3.43 3.84 -1.41
C THR A 39 4.23 4.13 -0.14
N ILE A 40 5.52 3.80 -0.14
CA ILE A 40 6.43 4.09 0.98
C ILE A 40 6.66 5.59 1.07
N TYR A 41 6.69 6.29 -0.08
CA TYR A 41 6.75 7.74 -0.08
C TYR A 41 5.56 8.34 0.68
N GLN A 42 4.39 7.71 0.71
CA GLN A 42 3.21 8.18 1.43
C GLN A 42 3.21 7.86 2.93
N TYR A 43 4.06 6.97 3.44
CA TYR A 43 4.17 6.68 4.88
C TYR A 43 4.51 7.94 5.70
N PRO A 44 4.20 7.98 7.01
CA PRO A 44 4.57 9.11 7.86
C PRO A 44 6.07 9.45 7.77
N VAL A 45 6.38 10.74 7.75
CA VAL A 45 7.76 11.23 7.70
C VAL A 45 8.51 10.78 8.95
N GLY A 46 9.72 10.24 8.77
CA GLY A 46 10.54 9.73 9.88
C GLY A 46 10.07 8.41 10.49
N LEU A 47 9.00 7.78 9.96
CA LEU A 47 8.54 6.47 10.41
C LEU A 47 9.67 5.45 10.34
N THR A 48 9.97 4.79 11.45
CA THR A 48 10.79 3.57 11.45
C THR A 48 9.87 2.39 11.20
N VAL A 49 10.10 1.64 10.12
CA VAL A 49 9.22 0.50 9.82
C VAL A 49 9.48 -0.64 10.80
N PHE A 50 8.50 -1.52 10.97
CA PHE A 50 8.64 -2.67 11.88
C PHE A 50 9.37 -3.85 11.27
N SER A 51 9.41 -3.95 9.95
CA SER A 51 10.06 -5.05 9.25
C SER A 51 11.57 -4.99 9.41
N THR A 52 12.17 -6.17 9.48
CA THR A 52 13.63 -6.33 9.59
C THR A 52 14.29 -6.11 8.23
N VAL A 53 15.61 -5.89 8.23
CA VAL A 53 16.39 -5.65 7.00
C VAL A 53 16.20 -6.77 5.96
N ASN A 54 16.27 -8.02 6.39
CA ASN A 54 16.12 -9.20 5.52
C ASN A 54 14.70 -9.34 4.92
N GLU A 55 13.68 -8.72 5.51
CA GLU A 55 12.32 -8.69 4.97
C GLU A 55 12.12 -7.61 3.90
N LEU A 56 13.03 -6.63 3.85
CA LEU A 56 12.89 -5.39 3.06
C LEU A 56 13.90 -5.29 1.93
N GLU A 57 15.02 -6.01 2.04
CA GLU A 57 16.05 -6.04 1.01
C GLU A 57 15.64 -6.89 -0.20
N LEU A 58 15.91 -6.37 -1.39
CA LEU A 58 15.67 -7.05 -2.66
C LEU A 58 16.71 -8.16 -2.89
N VAL A 59 17.93 -7.95 -2.40
CA VAL A 59 19.07 -8.87 -2.49
C VAL A 59 19.76 -8.92 -1.11
N PRO A 60 20.20 -10.11 -0.64
CA PRO A 60 20.88 -10.23 0.64
C PRO A 60 22.07 -9.30 0.81
N ASN A 61 22.18 -8.65 1.97
CA ASN A 61 23.24 -7.73 2.35
C ASN A 61 23.34 -6.50 1.44
N THR A 62 22.20 -5.89 1.10
CA THR A 62 22.19 -4.66 0.29
C THR A 62 21.49 -3.46 0.94
N LEU A 63 20.75 -3.68 2.02
CA LEU A 63 20.11 -2.64 2.81
C LEU A 63 20.87 -2.44 4.13
N PHE A 64 21.42 -1.24 4.33
CA PHE A 64 22.25 -0.89 5.50
C PHE A 64 21.69 0.37 6.19
N PRO A 65 20.62 0.25 6.99
CA PRO A 65 20.10 1.37 7.76
C PRO A 65 21.06 1.77 8.88
N ALA A 66 21.00 3.03 9.30
CA ALA A 66 21.75 3.56 10.45
C ALA A 66 21.21 3.04 11.80
N ARG A 67 19.97 2.55 11.81
CA ARG A 67 19.28 1.96 12.96
C ARG A 67 19.06 0.46 12.72
N ASP A 68 18.61 -0.26 13.74
CA ASP A 68 18.27 -1.69 13.64
C ASP A 68 17.20 -1.98 12.56
N LYS A 69 16.22 -1.07 12.45
CA LYS A 69 15.17 -1.10 11.42
C LYS A 69 15.21 0.17 10.59
N PRO A 70 14.93 0.08 9.28
CA PRO A 70 15.05 1.24 8.41
C PRO A 70 13.92 2.23 8.62
N THR A 71 14.23 3.49 8.44
CA THR A 71 13.25 4.56 8.29
C THR A 71 12.61 4.53 6.91
N ARG A 72 11.46 5.20 6.76
CA ARG A 72 10.83 5.50 5.47
C ARG A 72 11.85 6.04 4.47
N GLU A 73 12.65 7.03 4.88
CA GLU A 73 13.63 7.70 4.02
C GLU A 73 14.78 6.78 3.61
N GLU A 74 15.26 5.93 4.52
CA GLU A 74 16.27 4.91 4.21
C GLU A 74 15.75 3.88 3.21
N LEU A 75 14.49 3.44 3.34
CA LEU A 75 13.88 2.53 2.37
C LEU A 75 13.69 3.17 0.99
N LEU A 76 13.22 4.43 0.94
CA LEU A 76 13.10 5.15 -0.32
C LEU A 76 14.44 5.32 -1.03
N SER A 77 15.47 5.68 -0.26
CA SER A 77 16.84 5.79 -0.75
C SER A 77 17.36 4.44 -1.25
N TYR A 78 17.12 3.36 -0.50
CA TYR A 78 17.50 2.01 -0.88
C TYR A 78 16.87 1.59 -2.21
N TYR A 79 15.55 1.68 -2.35
CA TYR A 79 14.86 1.27 -3.58
C TYR A 79 15.23 2.12 -4.79
N THR A 80 15.36 3.43 -4.61
CA THR A 80 15.80 4.34 -5.68
C THR A 80 17.22 4.00 -6.13
N ARG A 81 18.15 3.86 -5.18
CA ARG A 81 19.54 3.49 -5.49
C ARG A 81 19.63 2.11 -6.11
N PHE A 82 18.80 1.16 -5.67
CA PHE A 82 18.77 -0.18 -6.24
C PHE A 82 18.38 -0.15 -7.72
N VAL A 83 17.34 0.61 -8.08
CA VAL A 83 16.94 0.82 -9.48
C VAL A 83 18.08 1.45 -10.30
N LEU A 84 18.69 2.53 -9.79
CA LEU A 84 19.73 3.27 -10.51
C LEU A 84 21.04 2.47 -10.65
N ASN A 85 21.52 1.85 -9.57
CA ASN A 85 22.80 1.13 -9.56
C ASN A 85 22.76 -0.13 -10.42
N ASN A 86 21.60 -0.76 -10.56
CA ASN A 86 21.41 -1.91 -11.45
C ASN A 86 20.96 -1.50 -12.86
N ASN A 87 20.77 -0.20 -13.12
CA ASN A 87 20.26 0.35 -14.37
C ASN A 87 18.95 -0.35 -14.84
N LEU A 88 18.03 -0.58 -13.90
CA LEU A 88 16.76 -1.25 -14.21
C LEU A 88 15.91 -0.35 -15.15
N ASN A 89 15.28 -0.95 -16.15
CA ASN A 89 14.43 -0.22 -17.09
C ASN A 89 13.08 0.18 -16.46
N VAL A 90 13.07 1.32 -15.77
CA VAL A 90 11.90 1.89 -15.09
C VAL A 90 11.60 3.28 -15.65
N GLN A 91 10.38 3.47 -16.15
CA GLN A 91 9.81 4.78 -16.47
C GLN A 91 8.82 5.15 -15.40
N TRP A 92 9.11 6.22 -14.64
CA TRP A 92 8.22 6.75 -13.63
C TRP A 92 7.61 8.08 -14.08
N GLU A 93 6.67 8.63 -13.30
CA GLU A 93 5.76 9.70 -13.73
C GLU A 93 5.02 9.36 -15.04
N GLU A 94 4.72 8.08 -15.25
CA GLU A 94 4.06 7.58 -16.44
C GLU A 94 2.96 6.57 -16.06
N ALA A 95 1.74 7.10 -15.95
CA ALA A 95 0.57 6.30 -15.64
C ALA A 95 0.16 5.44 -16.82
N VAL A 96 -0.07 4.14 -16.57
CA VAL A 96 -0.81 3.29 -17.51
C VAL A 96 -2.28 3.70 -17.48
N GLU A 97 -2.81 4.06 -18.64
CA GLU A 97 -4.21 4.47 -18.79
C GLU A 97 -5.07 3.28 -19.22
N THR A 98 -4.57 2.48 -20.19
CA THR A 98 -5.28 1.31 -20.68
C THR A 98 -4.33 0.17 -21.01
N VAL A 99 -4.83 -1.04 -20.84
CA VAL A 99 -4.23 -2.28 -21.32
C VAL A 99 -5.27 -2.95 -22.20
N LYS A 100 -4.90 -3.33 -23.42
CA LYS A 100 -5.78 -4.04 -24.36
C LYS A 100 -5.17 -5.37 -24.74
N ASN A 101 -5.93 -6.44 -24.62
CA ASN A 101 -5.56 -7.74 -25.17
C ASN A 101 -5.84 -7.75 -26.69
N LEU A 102 -4.79 -7.89 -27.49
CA LEU A 102 -4.87 -7.97 -28.96
C LEU A 102 -4.98 -9.42 -29.47
N GLY A 103 -4.98 -10.41 -28.57
CA GLY A 103 -4.99 -11.83 -28.87
C GLY A 103 -3.59 -12.45 -28.99
N ALA A 104 -3.50 -13.77 -28.99
CA ALA A 104 -2.26 -14.54 -29.20
C ALA A 104 -1.06 -14.10 -28.32
N ASN A 105 -1.31 -13.83 -27.03
CA ASN A 105 -0.30 -13.32 -26.09
C ASN A 105 0.34 -12.02 -26.56
N HIS A 106 -0.50 -11.05 -26.95
CA HIS A 106 -0.08 -9.72 -27.34
C HIS A 106 -0.98 -8.68 -26.68
N PHE A 107 -0.37 -7.76 -25.95
CA PHE A 107 -1.03 -6.68 -25.25
C PHE A 107 -0.50 -5.32 -25.71
N LEU A 108 -1.41 -4.36 -25.83
CA LEU A 108 -1.11 -2.95 -26.06
C LEU A 108 -1.32 -2.17 -24.77
N ILE A 109 -0.27 -1.51 -24.29
CA ILE A 109 -0.28 -0.63 -23.13
C ILE A 109 -0.25 0.81 -23.63
N LYS A 110 -1.20 1.63 -23.17
CA LYS A 110 -1.22 3.06 -23.48
C LYS A 110 -0.99 3.90 -22.24
N THR A 111 -0.18 4.93 -22.40
CA THR A 111 0.10 5.98 -21.42
C THR A 111 -0.05 7.34 -22.11
N ALA A 112 -0.05 8.42 -21.33
CA ALA A 112 0.01 9.77 -21.89
C ALA A 112 1.31 10.07 -22.66
N LYS A 113 2.38 9.29 -22.44
CA LYS A 113 3.70 9.49 -23.06
C LYS A 113 3.97 8.58 -24.26
N GLY A 114 3.22 7.49 -24.42
CA GLY A 114 3.41 6.57 -25.54
C GLY A 114 2.54 5.32 -25.53
N GLU A 115 2.82 4.46 -26.51
CA GLU A 115 2.20 3.14 -26.65
C GLU A 115 3.30 2.07 -26.66
N TYR A 116 3.05 0.98 -25.95
CA TYR A 116 3.99 -0.13 -25.78
C TYR A 116 3.29 -1.45 -26.08
N GLU A 117 3.97 -2.33 -26.81
CA GLU A 117 3.49 -3.68 -27.07
C GLU A 117 4.27 -4.67 -26.21
N THR A 118 3.58 -5.66 -25.64
CA THR A 118 4.20 -6.71 -24.82
C THR A 118 3.52 -8.05 -25.02
N GLN A 119 4.26 -9.13 -24.78
CA GLN A 119 3.68 -10.47 -24.77
C GLN A 119 2.94 -10.78 -23.47
N LYS A 120 3.44 -10.26 -22.34
CA LYS A 120 2.89 -10.51 -21.00
C LYS A 120 2.86 -9.24 -20.16
N VAL A 121 1.96 -9.20 -19.19
CA VAL A 121 1.78 -8.07 -18.25
C VAL A 121 1.81 -8.58 -16.81
N LEU A 122 2.59 -7.93 -15.96
CA LEU A 122 2.63 -8.15 -14.52
C LEU A 122 2.11 -6.91 -13.79
N PHE A 123 0.97 -7.02 -13.12
CA PHE A 123 0.41 -5.94 -12.31
C PHE A 123 0.99 -5.96 -10.89
N ALA A 124 1.68 -4.87 -10.53
CA ALA A 124 2.43 -4.70 -9.28
C ALA A 124 2.20 -3.31 -8.62
N PHE A 125 1.09 -2.64 -8.94
CA PHE A 125 0.82 -1.25 -8.54
C PHE A 125 0.15 -1.09 -7.16
N GLY A 126 -0.18 -2.19 -6.49
CA GLY A 126 -0.76 -2.19 -5.14
C GLY A 126 -2.19 -1.62 -5.06
N ALA A 127 -2.72 -1.47 -3.83
CA ALA A 127 -4.11 -1.06 -3.59
C ALA A 127 -4.27 0.19 -2.70
N MET A 128 -3.17 0.85 -2.32
CA MET A 128 -3.23 1.90 -1.30
C MET A 128 -3.70 3.27 -1.84
N GLN A 129 -4.11 3.35 -3.10
CA GLN A 129 -4.42 4.63 -3.75
C GLN A 129 -5.82 5.16 -3.44
N TYR A 130 -6.78 4.28 -3.13
CA TYR A 130 -8.18 4.66 -2.96
C TYR A 130 -8.59 4.44 -1.51
N PRO A 131 -8.49 5.46 -0.65
CA PRO A 131 -8.93 5.33 0.72
C PRO A 131 -10.44 5.05 0.79
N ARG A 132 -10.84 4.31 1.81
CA ARG A 132 -12.25 4.13 2.13
C ARG A 132 -12.81 5.39 2.76
N HIS A 133 -14.03 5.71 2.36
CA HIS A 133 -14.80 6.82 2.88
C HIS A 133 -15.90 6.32 3.81
N LEU A 134 -16.25 7.12 4.81
CA LEU A 134 -17.36 6.86 5.73
C LEU A 134 -18.72 7.17 5.08
N GLY A 135 -18.75 8.05 4.06
CA GLY A 135 -19.96 8.53 3.41
C GLY A 135 -20.78 9.48 4.28
N VAL A 136 -20.15 10.18 5.23
CA VAL A 136 -20.84 11.03 6.20
C VAL A 136 -20.81 12.50 5.79
N LYS A 137 -21.79 13.27 6.26
CA LYS A 137 -21.83 14.70 6.01
C LYS A 137 -20.58 15.38 6.61
N GLY A 138 -19.90 16.18 5.79
CA GLY A 138 -18.71 16.93 6.18
C GLY A 138 -17.39 16.20 6.00
N GLU A 139 -17.40 14.98 5.46
CA GLU A 139 -16.17 14.23 5.13
C GLU A 139 -15.31 14.94 4.07
N ASP A 140 -15.90 15.74 3.17
CA ASP A 140 -15.18 16.52 2.16
C ASP A 140 -14.57 17.83 2.70
N LEU A 141 -14.68 18.12 4.00
CA LEU A 141 -14.12 19.33 4.58
C LEU A 141 -12.58 19.33 4.47
N PRO A 142 -11.92 20.47 4.21
CA PRO A 142 -10.45 20.53 4.03
C PRO A 142 -9.60 20.03 5.21
N LYS A 143 -10.20 19.95 6.40
CA LYS A 143 -9.58 19.44 7.64
C LYS A 143 -9.62 17.91 7.78
N VAL A 144 -10.32 17.23 6.88
CA VAL A 144 -10.47 15.77 6.88
C VAL A 144 -9.43 15.18 5.94
N HIS A 145 -8.69 14.20 6.44
CA HIS A 145 -7.60 13.55 5.72
C HIS A 145 -7.75 12.03 5.78
N HIS A 146 -7.53 11.38 4.65
CA HIS A 146 -7.54 9.91 4.55
C HIS A 146 -6.13 9.30 4.58
N LEU A 147 -5.14 10.11 4.89
CA LEU A 147 -3.74 9.74 4.98
C LEU A 147 -3.07 10.57 6.07
N PHE A 148 -2.27 9.91 6.91
CA PHE A 148 -1.45 10.57 7.91
C PHE A 148 0.01 10.69 7.43
N ARG A 149 0.59 11.89 7.52
CA ARG A 149 1.91 12.22 6.96
C ARG A 149 2.90 12.78 7.97
N GLU A 150 2.46 13.70 8.81
CA GLU A 150 3.34 14.45 9.71
C GLU A 150 2.52 15.00 10.88
N THR A 151 3.17 15.16 12.04
CA THR A 151 2.56 15.58 13.30
C THR A 151 2.60 17.08 13.52
N TYR A 152 3.70 17.74 13.13
CA TYR A 152 4.03 19.10 13.53
C TYR A 152 2.98 20.17 13.16
N PRO A 153 2.20 20.06 12.07
CA PRO A 153 1.09 20.98 11.80
C PRO A 153 -0.02 20.96 12.87
N TYR A 154 -0.06 19.94 13.73
CA TYR A 154 -1.16 19.64 14.66
C TYR A 154 -0.80 19.79 16.15
N VAL A 155 0.38 20.32 16.46
CA VAL A 155 0.80 20.62 17.84
C VAL A 155 -0.21 21.56 18.51
N LYS A 156 -0.67 21.20 19.72
CA LYS A 156 -1.72 21.89 20.50
C LYS A 156 -3.06 22.06 19.77
N LYS A 157 -3.35 21.19 18.81
CA LYS A 157 -4.66 21.12 18.14
C LYS A 157 -5.40 19.85 18.56
N HIS A 158 -6.73 19.90 18.52
CA HIS A 158 -7.58 18.73 18.70
C HIS A 158 -7.53 17.87 17.42
N ALA A 159 -6.83 16.74 17.51
CA ALA A 159 -6.63 15.83 16.38
C ALA A 159 -7.39 14.52 16.63
N LEU A 160 -8.41 14.26 15.83
CA LEU A 160 -9.20 13.05 15.96
C LEU A 160 -8.83 12.04 14.87
N VAL A 161 -8.53 10.80 15.25
CA VAL A 161 -8.21 9.69 14.35
C VAL A 161 -9.34 8.67 14.40
N VAL A 162 -9.97 8.37 13.27
CA VAL A 162 -11.00 7.34 13.14
C VAL A 162 -10.37 6.09 12.51
N GLY A 163 -10.43 4.96 13.22
CA GLY A 163 -10.02 3.66 12.68
C GLY A 163 -9.53 2.69 13.75
N GLY A 164 -9.61 1.39 13.44
CA GLY A 164 -9.23 0.30 14.36
C GLY A 164 -7.94 -0.45 14.01
N GLY A 165 -7.31 -0.12 12.88
CA GLY A 165 -6.10 -0.80 12.40
C GLY A 165 -4.80 -0.16 12.86
N ASN A 166 -3.69 -0.84 12.59
CA ASN A 166 -2.34 -0.36 12.94
C ASN A 166 -2.06 1.08 12.48
N SER A 167 -2.47 1.47 11.27
CA SER A 167 -2.25 2.83 10.76
C SER A 167 -2.94 3.91 11.60
N ALA A 168 -4.14 3.62 12.11
CA ALA A 168 -4.86 4.54 13.00
C ALA A 168 -4.16 4.66 14.36
N GLY A 169 -3.72 3.53 14.91
CA GLY A 169 -2.92 3.50 16.12
C GLY A 169 -1.60 4.27 16.00
N GLU A 170 -0.85 4.09 14.91
CA GLU A 170 0.42 4.80 14.67
C GLU A 170 0.20 6.31 14.54
N ALA A 171 -0.83 6.74 13.80
CA ALA A 171 -1.15 8.15 13.65
C ALA A 171 -1.51 8.78 15.00
N ALA A 172 -2.37 8.13 15.78
CA ALA A 172 -2.75 8.59 17.11
C ALA A 172 -1.56 8.68 18.07
N LEU A 173 -0.67 7.68 18.04
CA LEU A 173 0.55 7.65 18.84
C LEU A 173 1.47 8.83 18.49
N PHE A 174 1.75 9.02 17.20
CA PHE A 174 2.63 10.10 16.73
C PHE A 174 2.05 11.47 17.08
N LEU A 175 0.74 11.67 16.91
CA LEU A 175 0.06 12.90 17.29
C LEU A 175 0.16 13.17 18.80
N ALA A 176 -0.05 12.15 19.64
CA ALA A 176 0.02 12.27 21.09
C ALA A 176 1.45 12.58 21.58
N GLU A 177 2.46 11.91 21.02
CA GLU A 177 3.87 12.09 21.40
C GLU A 177 4.42 13.47 21.05
N GLU A 178 3.92 14.08 19.97
CA GLU A 178 4.36 15.39 19.48
C GLU A 178 3.47 16.55 19.98
N GLY A 179 2.51 16.28 20.88
CA GLY A 179 1.78 17.30 21.63
C GLY A 179 0.49 17.81 20.99
N ALA A 180 -0.15 17.04 20.12
CA ALA A 180 -1.56 17.25 19.76
C ALA A 180 -2.48 16.78 20.91
N TYR A 181 -3.67 17.35 21.02
CA TYR A 181 -4.75 16.79 21.84
C TYR A 181 -5.39 15.66 21.05
N ALA A 182 -4.78 14.49 21.10
CA ALA A 182 -5.13 13.35 20.25
C ALA A 182 -6.30 12.55 20.82
N THR A 183 -7.25 12.19 19.97
CA THR A 183 -8.32 11.24 20.29
C THR A 183 -8.35 10.14 19.24
N LEU A 184 -8.21 8.88 19.66
CA LEU A 184 -8.43 7.70 18.81
C LEU A 184 -9.89 7.24 18.94
N ALA A 185 -10.69 7.49 17.92
CA ALA A 185 -12.04 6.95 17.77
C ALA A 185 -11.98 5.57 17.09
N THR A 186 -12.26 4.52 17.85
CA THR A 186 -12.12 3.12 17.39
C THR A 186 -13.25 2.25 17.94
N PHE A 187 -13.57 1.15 17.27
CA PHE A 187 -14.53 0.18 17.80
C PHE A 187 -13.88 -0.62 18.93
N ARG A 188 -14.63 -0.92 20.01
CA ARG A 188 -14.12 -1.72 21.14
C ARG A 188 -13.54 -3.06 20.70
N LYS A 189 -14.22 -3.75 19.78
CA LYS A 189 -13.75 -5.03 19.20
C LYS A 189 -12.36 -4.91 18.55
N ASP A 190 -12.07 -3.78 17.89
CA ASP A 190 -10.81 -3.58 17.18
C ASP A 190 -9.70 -3.20 18.17
N TRP A 191 -10.04 -2.46 19.22
CA TRP A 191 -9.14 -2.16 20.33
C TRP A 191 -8.75 -3.43 21.11
N GLU A 192 -9.69 -4.33 21.37
CA GLU A 192 -9.47 -5.56 22.16
C GLU A 192 -8.83 -6.70 21.35
N GLU A 193 -8.90 -6.66 20.01
CA GLU A 193 -8.30 -7.67 19.15
C GLU A 193 -6.76 -7.72 19.30
N THR A 194 -6.22 -8.94 19.35
CA THR A 194 -4.78 -9.19 19.55
C THR A 194 -4.17 -10.05 18.44
N ASP A 195 -4.97 -10.69 17.58
CA ASP A 195 -4.50 -11.43 16.42
C ASP A 195 -4.12 -10.49 15.28
N PRO A 196 -2.82 -10.36 14.93
CA PRO A 196 -2.37 -9.50 13.85
C PRO A 196 -2.97 -9.88 12.48
N LYS A 197 -3.47 -11.12 12.32
CA LYS A 197 -4.12 -11.58 11.09
C LYS A 197 -5.52 -10.96 10.89
N GLN A 198 -6.14 -10.46 11.95
CA GLN A 198 -7.45 -9.78 11.92
C GLN A 198 -7.33 -8.28 11.65
N GLY A 199 -6.11 -7.74 11.51
CA GLY A 199 -5.90 -6.33 11.17
C GLY A 199 -5.96 -5.36 12.34
N CYS A 200 -5.75 -5.84 13.58
CA CYS A 200 -5.73 -5.02 14.78
C CYS A 200 -4.53 -4.06 14.87
N ILE A 201 -4.58 -3.17 15.86
CA ILE A 201 -3.42 -2.42 16.32
C ILE A 201 -2.43 -3.41 16.92
N LYS A 202 -1.24 -3.51 16.32
CA LYS A 202 -0.26 -4.52 16.73
C LYS A 202 0.32 -4.15 18.10
N HIS A 203 0.72 -5.16 18.89
CA HIS A 203 1.12 -4.96 20.29
C HIS A 203 2.20 -3.88 20.48
N TRP A 204 3.18 -3.81 19.57
CA TRP A 204 4.26 -2.82 19.63
C TRP A 204 3.81 -1.37 19.36
N VAL A 205 2.60 -1.15 18.82
CA VAL A 205 1.96 0.17 18.73
C VAL A 205 0.99 0.35 19.90
N LYS A 206 0.27 -0.71 20.27
CA LYS A 206 -0.73 -0.69 21.34
C LYS A 206 -0.13 -0.39 22.71
N GLU A 207 1.00 -1.01 23.06
CA GLU A 207 1.69 -0.78 24.34
C GLU A 207 2.11 0.69 24.50
N PRO A 208 2.78 1.35 23.51
CA PRO A 208 3.01 2.79 23.57
C PRO A 208 1.74 3.64 23.64
N LEU A 209 0.66 3.28 22.93
CA LEU A 209 -0.62 3.99 23.01
C LEU A 209 -1.22 3.93 24.42
N GLU A 210 -1.21 2.76 25.05
CA GLU A 210 -1.64 2.56 26.43
C GLU A 210 -0.80 3.40 27.40
N ALA A 211 0.51 3.49 27.18
CA ALA A 211 1.37 4.38 27.97
C ALA A 211 1.04 5.88 27.76
N GLN A 212 0.56 6.30 26.58
CA GLN A 212 0.08 7.68 26.38
C GLN A 212 -1.28 7.93 27.04
N LEU A 213 -2.16 6.93 27.08
CA LEU A 213 -3.42 7.00 27.84
C LEU A 213 -3.15 7.20 29.33
N GLU A 214 -2.22 6.44 29.92
CA GLU A 214 -1.83 6.59 31.34
C GLU A 214 -1.27 7.98 31.66
N LYS A 215 -0.61 8.62 30.69
CA LYS A 215 -0.07 9.99 30.82
C LYS A 215 -1.12 11.09 30.57
N ASN A 216 -2.34 10.73 30.18
CA ASN A 216 -3.38 11.66 29.72
C ASN A 216 -2.93 12.50 28.50
N CYS A 217 -2.11 11.92 27.62
CA CYS A 217 -1.68 12.53 26.35
C CYS A 217 -2.54 12.10 25.15
N LEU A 218 -3.35 11.05 25.33
CA LEU A 218 -4.22 10.45 24.33
C LEU A 218 -5.56 10.13 24.99
N ASP A 219 -6.66 10.40 24.29
CA ASP A 219 -7.98 9.89 24.62
C ASP A 219 -8.37 8.75 23.67
N VAL A 220 -9.13 7.76 24.15
CA VAL A 220 -9.78 6.75 23.31
C VAL A 220 -11.29 6.91 23.40
N PHE A 221 -11.94 7.04 22.25
CA PHE A 221 -13.38 7.08 22.12
C PHE A 221 -13.87 5.76 21.52
N PHE A 222 -14.69 5.02 22.27
CA PHE A 222 -15.29 3.78 21.76
C PHE A 222 -16.50 4.08 20.88
N LEU A 223 -16.29 3.89 19.57
CA LEU A 223 -17.17 4.31 18.51
C LEU A 223 -18.33 3.32 18.30
N GLY A 224 -19.55 3.86 18.18
CA GLY A 224 -20.69 3.22 17.53
C GLY A 224 -20.75 3.63 16.06
N SER A 225 -20.76 4.92 15.77
CA SER A 225 -20.67 5.47 14.41
C SER A 225 -20.19 6.93 14.38
N VAL A 226 -19.67 7.37 13.24
CA VAL A 226 -19.47 8.81 12.96
C VAL A 226 -20.75 9.33 12.33
N VAL A 227 -21.37 10.37 12.90
CA VAL A 227 -22.66 10.89 12.44
C VAL A 227 -22.48 12.05 11.48
N GLU A 228 -21.67 13.06 11.85
CA GLU A 228 -21.44 14.26 11.06
C GLU A 228 -20.11 14.92 11.46
N ILE A 229 -19.36 15.41 10.48
CA ILE A 229 -18.17 16.24 10.70
C ILE A 229 -18.52 17.69 10.40
N ARG A 230 -18.19 18.60 11.32
CA ARG A 230 -18.42 20.05 11.19
C ARG A 230 -17.09 20.80 11.24
N GLU A 231 -17.14 22.09 10.94
CA GLU A 231 -15.93 22.95 10.86
C GLU A 231 -15.08 22.97 12.12
N LYS A 232 -15.68 22.84 13.31
CA LYS A 232 -14.97 22.92 14.60
C LYS A 232 -15.25 21.75 15.56
N GLU A 233 -16.15 20.86 15.18
CA GLU A 233 -16.63 19.78 16.04
C GLU A 233 -17.04 18.57 15.20
N ILE A 234 -17.14 17.41 15.82
CA ILE A 234 -17.57 16.17 15.20
C ILE A 234 -18.62 15.54 16.11
N VAL A 235 -19.68 15.02 15.48
CA VAL A 235 -20.77 14.33 16.14
C VAL A 235 -20.52 12.84 16.01
N LEU A 236 -20.32 12.19 17.15
CA LEU A 236 -20.07 10.76 17.25
C LEU A 236 -21.22 10.10 18.01
N GLU A 237 -21.54 8.89 17.63
CA GLU A 237 -22.32 7.97 18.44
C GLU A 237 -21.33 7.04 19.14
N SER A 238 -21.39 6.94 20.47
CA SER A 238 -20.58 5.98 21.23
C SER A 238 -21.13 4.57 21.11
N GLU A 239 -20.35 3.56 21.52
CA GLU A 239 -20.81 2.16 21.53
C GLU A 239 -22.08 1.90 22.37
N SER A 240 -22.43 2.84 23.26
CA SER A 240 -23.65 2.80 24.07
C SER A 240 -24.89 3.38 23.37
N GLY A 241 -24.71 4.00 22.20
CA GLY A 241 -25.74 4.75 21.47
C GLY A 241 -25.91 6.20 21.91
N ALA A 242 -25.04 6.71 22.82
CA ALA A 242 -25.07 8.11 23.22
C ALA A 242 -24.44 9.00 22.14
N ILE A 243 -25.04 10.16 21.88
CA ILE A 243 -24.50 11.16 20.96
C ILE A 243 -23.58 12.10 21.73
N GLU A 244 -22.34 12.21 21.24
CA GLU A 244 -21.30 13.06 21.81
C GLU A 244 -20.74 14.01 20.76
N ILE A 245 -20.45 15.23 21.19
CA ILE A 245 -19.90 16.29 20.33
C ILE A 245 -18.52 16.64 20.85
N LEU A 246 -17.50 16.38 20.04
CA LEU A 246 -16.10 16.63 20.40
C LEU A 246 -15.52 17.78 19.57
N PRO A 247 -14.76 18.71 20.18
CA PRO A 247 -14.00 19.69 19.43
C PRO A 247 -12.94 18.99 18.58
N ASN A 248 -12.71 19.46 17.36
CA ASN A 248 -11.60 19.01 16.53
C ASN A 248 -11.13 20.12 15.61
N ASP A 249 -9.83 20.15 15.33
CA ASP A 249 -9.19 21.01 14.34
C ASP A 249 -8.79 20.22 13.09
N VAL A 250 -8.57 18.91 13.23
CA VAL A 250 -8.24 17.98 12.14
C VAL A 250 -8.87 16.61 12.41
N VAL A 251 -9.30 15.93 11.35
CA VAL A 251 -9.80 14.56 11.41
C VAL A 251 -9.01 13.69 10.44
N PHE A 252 -8.49 12.55 10.91
CA PHE A 252 -7.88 11.52 10.09
C PHE A 252 -8.80 10.31 10.01
N ILE A 253 -9.35 10.02 8.82
CA ILE A 253 -10.16 8.82 8.58
C ILE A 253 -9.26 7.74 8.01
N LEU A 254 -8.81 6.83 8.87
CA LEU A 254 -7.84 5.77 8.57
C LEU A 254 -8.51 4.39 8.64
N VAL A 255 -9.58 4.22 7.86
CA VAL A 255 -10.44 3.01 7.84
C VAL A 255 -10.09 2.02 6.73
N GLY A 256 -8.87 2.15 6.18
CA GLY A 256 -8.34 1.30 5.11
C GLY A 256 -8.55 1.89 3.72
N SER A 257 -8.22 1.09 2.71
CA SER A 257 -8.26 1.44 1.30
C SER A 257 -8.75 0.26 0.47
N ASP A 258 -9.33 0.56 -0.68
CA ASP A 258 -9.74 -0.42 -1.67
C ASP A 258 -8.80 -0.41 -2.88
N ALA A 259 -8.71 -1.56 -3.52
CA ALA A 259 -7.92 -1.73 -4.72
C ALA A 259 -8.75 -1.32 -5.93
N ASP A 260 -8.19 -0.52 -6.83
CA ASP A 260 -8.80 -0.27 -8.13
C ASP A 260 -8.47 -1.44 -9.07
N LEU A 261 -9.48 -2.29 -9.27
CA LEU A 261 -9.43 -3.47 -10.10
C LEU A 261 -9.97 -3.23 -11.51
N THR A 262 -10.41 -2.00 -11.82
CA THR A 262 -11.09 -1.66 -13.07
C THR A 262 -10.29 -2.07 -14.30
N MET A 263 -8.97 -1.87 -14.26
CA MET A 263 -8.09 -2.25 -15.38
C MET A 263 -8.01 -3.77 -15.57
N LEU A 264 -8.01 -4.55 -14.49
CA LEU A 264 -8.03 -6.02 -14.53
C LEU A 264 -9.40 -6.54 -15.01
N GLU A 265 -10.49 -5.98 -14.51
CA GLU A 265 -11.86 -6.33 -14.90
C GLU A 265 -12.10 -6.07 -16.40
N ASN A 266 -11.64 -4.92 -16.90
CA ASN A 266 -11.71 -4.58 -18.33
C ASN A 266 -10.94 -5.56 -19.23
N LEU A 267 -9.96 -6.30 -18.68
CA LEU A 267 -9.23 -7.35 -19.37
C LEU A 267 -9.92 -8.72 -19.28
N GLY A 268 -11.03 -8.83 -18.56
CA GLY A 268 -11.74 -10.07 -18.31
C GLY A 268 -11.18 -10.90 -17.15
N VAL A 269 -10.35 -10.29 -16.27
CA VAL A 269 -9.88 -10.96 -15.06
C VAL A 269 -11.05 -11.09 -14.08
N ALA A 270 -11.30 -12.31 -13.62
CA ALA A 270 -12.32 -12.59 -12.62
C ALA A 270 -11.89 -12.06 -11.26
N ILE A 271 -12.85 -11.53 -10.50
CA ILE A 271 -12.63 -10.98 -9.15
C ILE A 271 -13.37 -11.86 -8.13
N LYS A 272 -12.78 -12.06 -6.96
CA LYS A 272 -13.37 -12.77 -5.82
C LYS A 272 -13.29 -11.93 -4.54
N ASP A 273 -14.22 -12.18 -3.63
CA ASP A 273 -14.14 -11.65 -2.27
C ASP A 273 -13.06 -12.39 -1.47
N SER A 274 -12.38 -11.64 -0.60
CA SER A 274 -11.46 -12.17 0.40
C SER A 274 -11.69 -11.44 1.73
N LYS A 275 -11.07 -11.93 2.80
CA LYS A 275 -11.04 -11.21 4.10
C LYS A 275 -10.48 -9.79 4.02
N TYR A 276 -9.84 -9.45 2.90
CA TYR A 276 -9.14 -8.21 2.66
C TYR A 276 -9.83 -7.30 1.64
N GLY A 277 -11.08 -7.62 1.28
CA GLY A 277 -11.82 -7.00 0.19
C GLY A 277 -11.70 -7.81 -1.11
N GLN A 278 -12.06 -7.19 -2.22
CA GLN A 278 -12.02 -7.81 -3.54
C GLN A 278 -10.58 -7.97 -4.04
N ILE A 279 -10.27 -9.13 -4.61
CA ILE A 279 -8.98 -9.45 -5.21
C ILE A 279 -9.18 -10.22 -6.53
N PRO A 280 -8.24 -10.13 -7.49
CA PRO A 280 -8.28 -10.96 -8.69
C PRO A 280 -8.20 -12.46 -8.37
N VAL A 281 -8.80 -13.28 -9.22
CA VAL A 281 -8.61 -14.73 -9.24
C VAL A 281 -7.31 -15.03 -9.97
N TYR A 282 -6.42 -15.75 -9.31
CA TYR A 282 -5.12 -16.17 -9.84
C TYR A 282 -4.75 -17.55 -9.31
N ASP A 283 -3.86 -18.24 -10.02
CA ASP A 283 -3.24 -19.49 -9.61
C ASP A 283 -2.12 -19.22 -8.58
N GLU A 284 -2.20 -19.84 -7.41
CA GLU A 284 -1.30 -19.52 -6.28
C GLU A 284 0.17 -19.91 -6.50
N GLU A 285 0.46 -20.79 -7.45
CA GLU A 285 1.83 -21.21 -7.75
C GLU A 285 2.49 -20.34 -8.82
N THR A 286 1.72 -19.89 -9.81
CA THR A 286 2.21 -19.15 -10.98
C THR A 286 1.91 -17.66 -10.90
N PHE A 287 0.93 -17.27 -10.09
CA PHE A 287 0.36 -15.93 -9.99
C PHE A 287 -0.26 -15.42 -11.31
N GLU A 288 -0.57 -16.35 -12.23
CA GLU A 288 -1.29 -16.06 -13.46
C GLU A 288 -2.80 -15.99 -13.19
N THR A 289 -3.47 -15.02 -13.82
CA THR A 289 -4.93 -14.88 -13.73
C THR A 289 -5.64 -15.84 -14.67
N ASN A 290 -6.98 -15.83 -14.68
CA ASN A 290 -7.77 -16.54 -15.70
C ASN A 290 -7.55 -16.01 -17.13
N VAL A 291 -6.90 -14.85 -17.30
CA VAL A 291 -6.51 -14.31 -18.60
C VAL A 291 -5.05 -14.63 -18.84
N HIS A 292 -4.79 -15.51 -19.80
CA HIS A 292 -3.43 -15.97 -20.12
C HIS A 292 -2.50 -14.80 -20.44
N GLY A 293 -1.30 -14.81 -19.88
CA GLY A 293 -0.31 -13.73 -20.03
C GLY A 293 -0.48 -12.54 -19.09
N ILE A 294 -1.52 -12.52 -18.24
CA ILE A 294 -1.72 -11.53 -17.18
C ILE A 294 -1.40 -12.13 -15.82
N TYR A 295 -0.47 -11.50 -15.11
CA TYR A 295 0.00 -11.89 -13.78
C TYR A 295 -0.25 -10.77 -12.77
N VAL A 296 -0.42 -11.11 -11.50
CA VAL A 296 -0.68 -10.17 -10.40
C VAL A 296 0.24 -10.44 -9.21
N VAL A 297 0.77 -9.40 -8.57
CA VAL A 297 1.64 -9.54 -7.38
C VAL A 297 1.41 -8.42 -6.36
N GLY A 298 1.93 -8.65 -5.15
CA GLY A 298 1.83 -7.68 -4.05
C GLY A 298 0.41 -7.61 -3.51
N HIS A 299 -0.09 -6.39 -3.29
CA HIS A 299 -1.33 -6.16 -2.53
C HIS A 299 -2.61 -6.76 -3.16
N PHE A 300 -2.57 -7.13 -4.44
CA PHE A 300 -3.64 -7.83 -5.15
C PHE A 300 -3.73 -9.33 -4.83
N THR A 301 -2.81 -9.84 -4.02
CA THR A 301 -2.68 -11.26 -3.72
C THR A 301 -2.69 -11.44 -2.20
N GLU A 302 -2.63 -12.67 -1.72
CA GLU A 302 -2.45 -12.92 -0.28
C GLU A 302 -1.06 -12.51 0.23
N ALA A 303 -0.09 -12.27 -0.66
CA ALA A 303 1.25 -11.77 -0.36
C ALA A 303 1.31 -10.23 -0.27
N ARG A 304 0.41 -9.63 0.53
CA ARG A 304 0.21 -8.17 0.60
C ARG A 304 1.34 -7.40 1.31
N HIS A 305 2.04 -8.05 2.23
CA HIS A 305 3.13 -7.44 2.98
C HIS A 305 4.38 -7.31 2.12
N ILE A 306 5.21 -6.31 2.42
CA ILE A 306 6.41 -5.98 1.63
C ILE A 306 7.35 -7.17 1.42
N ALA A 307 7.57 -8.00 2.44
CA ALA A 307 8.38 -9.21 2.33
C ALA A 307 7.81 -10.20 1.29
N GLY A 308 6.50 -10.48 1.37
CA GLY A 308 5.82 -11.33 0.39
C GLY A 308 5.84 -10.72 -1.02
N ALA A 309 5.62 -9.41 -1.10
CA ALA A 309 5.67 -8.65 -2.35
C ALA A 309 7.05 -8.72 -3.02
N ILE A 310 8.15 -8.78 -2.25
CA ILE A 310 9.52 -8.96 -2.76
C ILE A 310 9.81 -10.42 -3.11
N GLU A 311 9.35 -11.38 -2.30
CA GLU A 311 9.68 -12.80 -2.49
C GLU A 311 8.93 -13.47 -3.65
N VAL A 312 7.69 -13.06 -3.93
CA VAL A 312 6.88 -13.66 -5.00
C VAL A 312 7.52 -13.49 -6.38
N PRO A 313 7.95 -12.28 -6.81
CA PRO A 313 8.62 -12.09 -8.10
C PRO A 313 9.85 -12.99 -8.32
N LYS A 314 10.65 -13.23 -7.26
CA LYS A 314 11.81 -14.14 -7.29
C LYS A 314 11.44 -15.56 -7.72
N LYS A 315 10.19 -15.98 -7.46
CA LYS A 315 9.67 -17.31 -7.81
C LYS A 315 8.97 -17.32 -9.16
N ILE A 316 8.18 -16.30 -9.47
CA ILE A 316 7.29 -16.33 -10.64
C ILE A 316 7.95 -15.81 -11.92
N VAL A 317 8.89 -14.86 -11.84
CA VAL A 317 9.55 -14.31 -13.04
C VAL A 317 10.35 -15.38 -13.79
N PRO A 318 11.06 -16.32 -13.13
CA PRO A 318 11.64 -17.48 -13.82
C PRO A 318 10.62 -18.37 -14.53
N LYS A 319 9.44 -18.57 -13.93
CA LYS A 319 8.35 -19.34 -14.54
C LYS A 319 7.80 -18.63 -15.78
N ILE A 320 7.57 -17.31 -15.68
CA ILE A 320 7.18 -16.46 -16.81
C ILE A 320 8.23 -16.55 -17.92
N ALA A 321 9.52 -16.42 -17.59
CA ALA A 321 10.59 -16.50 -18.57
C ALA A 321 10.64 -17.84 -19.31
N ALA A 322 10.36 -18.95 -18.60
CA ALA A 322 10.36 -20.29 -19.17
C ALA A 322 9.23 -20.54 -20.19
N THR A 323 8.19 -19.70 -20.19
CA THR A 323 7.10 -19.80 -21.18
C THR A 323 7.41 -19.17 -22.53
N PHE A 324 8.44 -18.31 -22.61
CA PHE A 324 8.89 -17.81 -23.90
C PHE A 324 9.67 -18.91 -24.60
N GLU A 325 9.25 -19.28 -25.81
CA GLU A 325 10.03 -20.14 -26.69
C GLU A 325 11.30 -19.41 -27.12
N ARG A 326 12.31 -19.39 -26.26
CA ARG A 326 13.64 -18.93 -26.66
C ARG A 326 14.21 -20.01 -27.55
N ALA A 327 14.20 -19.76 -28.86
CA ALA A 327 14.98 -20.54 -29.81
C ALA A 327 16.38 -20.72 -29.23
N LYS A 328 16.71 -21.97 -28.85
CA LYS A 328 18.07 -22.32 -28.42
C LYS A 328 18.99 -21.88 -29.55
N SER A 329 19.69 -20.77 -29.32
CA SER A 329 20.72 -20.31 -30.23
C SER A 329 21.84 -21.33 -30.13
N VAL A 330 22.09 -22.02 -31.24
CA VAL A 330 23.15 -23.00 -31.45
C VAL A 330 24.51 -22.36 -31.24
#